data_AF-A0A0Q6CQ53-F1
#
_entry.id   AF-A0A0Q6CQ53-F1
#
_cell.length_a   1.000
_cell.length_b   1.000
_cell.length_c   1.000
_cell.angle_alpha   90.00
_cell.angle_beta   90.00
_cell.angle_gamma   90.00
#
_symmetry.space_group_name_H-M   'P 1'
#
loop_
_entity.id
_entity.type
_entity.pdbx_description
1 polymer ?
#
loop_
_entity_poly.entity_id
_entity_poly.type
_entity_poly.pdbx_seq_one_letter_code
_entity_poly.pdbx_strand_id
1 'polypeptide(L)'
;MEPEQVAAPVRDDAAAPAAAQEPRRLSADEQKASPEEQELYSRFVAKAFMLVYDKAFLPKAVDMLGGEGDPQEGLARLSAQVTIRVMRLAKEAGQELPGDVLFAAAKEVFEDLAELSRVANVFDYSQDEDALEGAYFRALDHFRMEMEGDGSIDRESAQADLNTLQQMDEAGELEGYFRQLAERDGANRAAPVGEEEAAPKKPAPKRTGLMPQGAK
;
A
#
# COMPACT_ATOMS: atom_id res chain seq x y z
N MET A 1 47.22 -13.05 -61.66
CA MET A 1 46.01 -12.38 -61.15
C MET A 1 45.91 -12.78 -59.69
N GLU A 2 46.47 -11.93 -58.83
CA GLU A 2 46.59 -12.15 -57.40
C GLU A 2 45.31 -11.66 -56.70
N PRO A 3 44.79 -12.37 -55.69
CA PRO A 3 43.69 -11.90 -54.88
C PRO A 3 44.16 -10.85 -53.86
N GLU A 4 43.49 -9.70 -53.91
CA GLU A 4 43.62 -8.55 -53.04
C GLU A 4 43.13 -8.89 -51.62
N GLN A 5 44.03 -8.86 -50.64
CA GLN A 5 43.72 -9.01 -49.21
C GLN A 5 43.21 -7.67 -48.67
N VAL A 6 41.95 -7.63 -48.23
CA VAL A 6 41.37 -6.46 -47.56
C VAL A 6 41.55 -6.62 -46.05
N ALA A 7 42.35 -5.72 -45.47
CA ALA A 7 42.66 -5.66 -44.04
C ALA A 7 41.44 -5.22 -43.22
N ALA A 8 41.18 -5.91 -42.11
CA ALA A 8 40.18 -5.54 -41.12
C ALA A 8 40.68 -4.41 -40.19
N PRO A 9 39.84 -3.44 -39.80
CA PRO A 9 40.21 -2.43 -38.83
C PRO A 9 40.17 -2.98 -37.40
N VAL A 10 41.27 -2.80 -36.67
CA VAL A 10 41.38 -3.02 -35.23
C VAL A 10 40.62 -1.88 -34.53
N ARG A 11 39.59 -2.21 -33.74
CA ARG A 11 38.93 -1.29 -32.81
C ARG A 11 39.56 -1.47 -31.43
N ASP A 12 40.22 -0.41 -30.97
CA ASP A 12 40.85 -0.28 -29.66
C ASP A 12 40.04 0.77 -28.90
N ASP A 13 38.92 0.36 -28.32
CA ASP A 13 38.10 1.19 -27.42
C ASP A 13 38.16 0.56 -26.02
N ALA A 14 39.16 0.99 -25.26
CA ALA A 14 39.26 0.73 -23.83
C ALA A 14 38.10 1.41 -23.10
N ALA A 15 37.08 0.62 -22.76
CA ALA A 15 36.00 1.04 -21.89
C ALA A 15 36.55 1.41 -20.50
N ALA A 16 36.41 2.69 -20.12
CA ALA A 16 36.63 3.13 -18.75
C ALA A 16 35.63 2.43 -17.81
N PRO A 17 36.07 1.93 -16.63
CA PRO A 17 35.17 1.30 -15.68
C PRO A 17 34.15 2.35 -15.18
N ALA A 18 32.87 2.05 -15.40
CA ALA A 18 31.76 2.79 -14.81
C ALA A 18 31.92 2.76 -13.29
N ALA A 19 32.07 3.94 -12.67
CA ALA A 19 32.05 4.07 -11.23
C ALA A 19 30.68 3.59 -10.73
N ALA A 20 30.67 2.44 -10.04
CA ALA A 20 29.51 1.93 -9.33
C ALA A 20 29.05 3.02 -8.34
N GLN A 21 27.90 3.63 -8.62
CA GLN A 21 27.25 4.52 -7.66
C GLN A 21 26.79 3.63 -6.50
N GLU A 22 27.43 3.76 -5.34
CA GLU A 22 27.00 3.06 -4.14
C GLU A 22 25.54 3.46 -3.85
N PRO A 23 24.66 2.50 -3.54
CA PRO A 23 23.27 2.79 -3.22
C PRO A 23 23.24 3.77 -2.05
N ARG A 24 22.62 4.94 -2.28
CA ARG A 24 22.41 5.95 -1.23
C ARG A 24 21.65 5.30 -0.08
N ARG A 25 22.37 4.98 1.00
CA ARG A 25 21.74 4.57 2.25
C ARG A 25 21.06 5.79 2.86
N LEU A 26 19.74 5.85 2.72
CA LEU A 26 18.91 6.87 3.37
C LEU A 26 19.07 6.74 4.90
N SER A 27 19.08 7.87 5.58
CA SER A 27 19.26 7.97 7.04
C SER A 27 18.04 7.40 7.76
N ALA A 28 18.21 6.72 8.89
CA ALA A 28 17.11 6.19 9.70
C ALA A 28 16.09 7.25 10.19
N ASP A 29 16.49 8.52 10.24
CA ASP A 29 15.62 9.64 10.63
C ASP A 29 14.76 10.19 9.46
N GLU A 30 15.13 9.92 8.20
CA GLU A 30 14.32 10.24 7.01
C GLU A 30 13.22 9.19 6.76
N GLN A 31 13.12 8.16 7.61
CA GLN A 31 12.33 6.95 7.38
C GLN A 31 11.04 6.85 8.22
N LYS A 32 10.72 7.88 9.01
CA LYS A 32 9.45 7.94 9.77
C LYS A 32 8.38 8.67 8.97
N ALA A 33 7.20 8.06 8.83
CA ALA A 33 6.05 8.71 8.21
C ALA A 33 5.69 9.97 9.01
N SER A 34 5.52 11.08 8.31
CA SER A 34 5.06 12.33 8.90
C SER A 34 3.65 12.17 9.48
N PRO A 35 3.24 13.01 10.46
CA PRO A 35 1.89 12.96 11.00
C PRO A 35 0.79 13.12 9.93
N GLU A 36 1.06 13.91 8.88
CA GLU A 36 0.15 14.07 7.76
C GLU A 36 0.00 12.78 6.94
N GLU A 37 1.12 12.11 6.62
CA GLU A 37 1.10 10.81 5.93
C GLU A 37 0.36 9.73 6.73
N GLN A 38 0.56 9.68 8.05
CA GLN A 38 -0.17 8.76 8.93
C GLN A 38 -1.68 9.03 8.93
N GLU A 39 -2.09 10.29 8.84
CA GLU A 39 -3.49 10.64 8.74
C GLU A 39 -4.09 10.22 7.39
N LEU A 40 -3.38 10.49 6.29
CA LEU A 40 -3.79 10.06 4.94
C LEU A 40 -3.94 8.54 4.86
N TYR A 41 -2.95 7.81 5.41
CA TYR A 41 -2.96 6.35 5.56
C TYR A 41 -4.21 5.89 6.32
N SER A 42 -4.41 6.43 7.52
CA SER A 42 -5.51 6.01 8.41
C SER A 42 -6.87 6.25 7.76
N ARG A 43 -7.05 7.40 7.09
CA ARG A 43 -8.29 7.70 6.37
C ARG A 43 -8.51 6.75 5.19
N PHE A 44 -7.46 6.36 4.48
CA PHE A 44 -7.55 5.41 3.37
C PHE A 44 -8.01 4.04 3.87
N VAL A 45 -7.29 3.47 4.85
CA VAL A 45 -7.59 2.15 5.42
C VAL A 45 -9.00 2.13 6.02
N ALA A 46 -9.38 3.17 6.77
CA ALA A 46 -10.72 3.29 7.32
C ALA A 46 -11.81 3.27 6.24
N LYS A 47 -11.63 4.00 5.13
CA LYS A 47 -12.58 4.01 4.00
C LYS A 47 -12.64 2.64 3.31
N ALA A 48 -11.51 1.97 3.13
CA ALA A 48 -11.47 0.63 2.56
C ALA A 48 -12.26 -0.37 3.42
N PHE A 49 -12.02 -0.37 4.73
CA PHE A 49 -12.73 -1.24 5.67
C PHE A 49 -14.22 -0.89 5.76
N MET A 50 -14.58 0.39 5.75
CA MET A 50 -16.00 0.78 5.68
C MET A 50 -16.69 0.24 4.43
N LEU A 51 -15.99 0.16 3.29
CA LEU A 51 -16.53 -0.41 2.06
C LEU A 51 -16.68 -1.93 2.16
N VAL A 52 -15.61 -2.62 2.57
CA VAL A 52 -15.55 -4.10 2.63
C VAL A 52 -16.52 -4.66 3.67
N TYR A 53 -16.55 -4.07 4.87
CA TYR A 53 -17.38 -4.52 5.99
C TYR A 53 -18.76 -3.86 6.04
N ASP A 54 -19.17 -3.14 5.00
CA ASP A 54 -20.54 -2.71 4.87
C ASP A 54 -21.48 -3.93 4.85
N LYS A 55 -22.56 -3.89 5.62
CA LYS A 55 -23.47 -5.03 5.81
C LYS A 55 -24.09 -5.53 4.50
N ALA A 56 -24.30 -4.64 3.53
CA ALA A 56 -24.86 -5.02 2.24
C ALA A 56 -23.80 -5.54 1.27
N PHE A 57 -22.55 -5.06 1.39
CA PHE A 57 -21.46 -5.47 0.51
C PHE A 57 -20.71 -6.72 0.98
N LEU A 58 -20.57 -6.93 2.29
CA LEU A 58 -19.77 -8.02 2.86
C LEU A 58 -20.08 -9.41 2.27
N PRO A 59 -21.36 -9.83 2.08
CA PRO A 59 -21.64 -11.12 1.46
C PRO A 59 -21.10 -11.24 0.03
N LYS A 60 -21.14 -10.13 -0.73
CA LYS A 60 -20.59 -10.05 -2.08
C LYS A 60 -19.06 -10.06 -2.06
N ALA A 61 -18.44 -9.39 -1.09
CA ALA A 61 -16.99 -9.43 -0.91
C ALA A 61 -16.50 -10.87 -0.66
N VAL A 62 -17.18 -11.62 0.22
CA VAL A 62 -16.88 -13.04 0.48
C VAL A 62 -17.06 -13.90 -0.77
N ASP A 63 -18.13 -13.69 -1.53
CA ASP A 63 -18.36 -14.39 -2.81
C ASP A 63 -17.24 -14.09 -3.83
N MET A 64 -16.84 -12.82 -3.95
CA MET A 64 -15.74 -12.40 -4.82
C MET A 64 -14.39 -13.00 -4.41
N LEU A 65 -14.12 -13.15 -3.11
CA LEU A 65 -12.92 -13.83 -2.61
C LEU A 65 -12.84 -15.29 -3.07
N GLY A 66 -13.97 -15.94 -3.38
CA GLY A 66 -14.00 -17.29 -3.94
C GLY A 66 -13.48 -17.38 -5.38
N GLY A 67 -13.48 -16.25 -6.11
CA GLY A 67 -12.86 -16.13 -7.44
C GLY A 67 -13.28 -17.19 -8.47
N GLU A 68 -14.55 -17.61 -8.46
CA GLU A 68 -15.09 -18.67 -9.34
C GLU A 68 -14.29 -20.01 -9.25
N GLY A 69 -13.67 -20.28 -8.10
CA GLY A 69 -12.84 -21.46 -7.87
C GLY A 69 -11.33 -21.19 -7.92
N ASP A 70 -10.90 -19.95 -8.19
CA ASP A 70 -9.53 -19.48 -8.00
C ASP A 70 -9.50 -18.38 -6.91
N PRO A 71 -9.32 -18.74 -5.63
CA PRO A 71 -9.24 -17.77 -4.55
C PRO A 71 -8.13 -16.73 -4.72
N GLN A 72 -6.97 -17.10 -5.31
CA GLN A 72 -5.87 -16.16 -5.53
C GLN A 72 -6.30 -15.02 -6.46
N GLU A 73 -6.99 -15.37 -7.55
CA GLU A 73 -7.59 -14.38 -8.45
C GLU A 73 -8.70 -13.56 -7.77
N GLY A 74 -9.53 -14.20 -6.93
CA GLY A 74 -10.57 -13.54 -6.15
C GLY A 74 -10.03 -12.47 -5.20
N LEU A 75 -9.04 -12.85 -4.38
CA LEU A 75 -8.32 -11.94 -3.47
C LEU A 75 -7.64 -10.81 -4.24
N ALA A 76 -6.90 -11.15 -5.30
CA ALA A 76 -6.18 -10.18 -6.12
C ALA A 76 -7.11 -9.10 -6.70
N ARG A 77 -8.18 -9.54 -7.36
CA ARG A 77 -9.13 -8.65 -8.03
C ARG A 77 -9.90 -7.79 -7.04
N LEU A 78 -10.38 -8.36 -5.93
CA LEU A 78 -11.11 -7.60 -4.92
C LEU A 78 -10.21 -6.52 -4.27
N SER A 79 -8.96 -6.88 -3.94
CA SER A 79 -8.00 -5.94 -3.35
C SER A 79 -7.70 -4.75 -4.27
N ALA A 80 -7.48 -5.02 -5.56
CA ALA A 80 -7.28 -3.97 -6.56
C ALA A 80 -8.51 -3.05 -6.67
N GLN A 81 -9.71 -3.64 -6.76
CA GLN A 81 -10.97 -2.88 -6.88
C GLN A 81 -11.23 -1.97 -5.68
N VAL A 82 -11.03 -2.48 -4.46
CA VAL A 82 -11.20 -1.69 -3.22
C VAL A 82 -10.20 -0.54 -3.20
N THR A 83 -8.93 -0.83 -3.47
CA THR A 83 -7.85 0.18 -3.49
C THR A 83 -8.16 1.30 -4.48
N ILE A 84 -8.51 0.95 -5.73
CA ILE A 84 -8.85 1.93 -6.78
C ILE A 84 -10.09 2.73 -6.40
N ARG A 85 -11.10 2.09 -5.82
CA ARG A 85 -12.32 2.78 -5.39
C ARG A 85 -12.03 3.83 -4.32
N VAL A 86 -11.24 3.49 -3.31
CA VAL A 86 -10.89 4.43 -2.23
C VAL A 86 -9.99 5.55 -2.73
N MET A 87 -9.01 5.23 -3.58
CA MET A 87 -8.14 6.22 -4.22
C MET A 87 -8.93 7.22 -5.07
N ARG A 88 -9.88 6.75 -5.89
CA ARG A 88 -10.78 7.62 -6.67
C ARG A 88 -11.60 8.53 -5.76
N LEU A 89 -12.15 8.00 -4.66
CA LEU A 89 -12.87 8.81 -3.66
C LEU A 89 -11.99 9.86 -2.97
N ALA A 90 -10.71 9.57 -2.73
CA ALA A 90 -9.76 10.54 -2.19
C ALA A 90 -9.46 11.66 -3.20
N LYS A 91 -9.21 11.29 -4.46
CA LYS A 91 -8.99 12.24 -5.57
C LYS A 91 -10.20 13.14 -5.80
N GLU A 92 -11.41 12.58 -5.79
CA GLU A 92 -12.68 13.34 -5.88
C GLU A 92 -12.85 14.34 -4.73
N ALA A 93 -12.32 14.02 -3.54
CA ALA A 93 -12.29 14.92 -2.39
C ALA A 93 -11.15 15.96 -2.43
N GLY A 94 -10.36 16.00 -3.53
CA GLY A 94 -9.20 16.89 -3.65
C GLY A 94 -8.02 16.47 -2.78
N GLN A 95 -7.98 15.22 -2.32
CA GLN A 95 -6.90 14.66 -1.51
C GLN A 95 -6.00 13.80 -2.39
N GLU A 96 -4.80 14.29 -2.69
CA GLU A 96 -3.76 13.49 -3.33
C GLU A 96 -3.09 12.59 -2.29
N LEU A 97 -2.84 11.34 -2.66
CA LEU A 97 -2.20 10.35 -1.81
C LEU A 97 -0.75 10.17 -2.27
N PRO A 98 0.24 10.38 -1.39
CA PRO A 98 1.62 10.00 -1.69
C PRO A 98 1.71 8.51 -2.06
N GLY A 99 2.58 8.17 -3.01
CA GLY A 99 2.75 6.79 -3.48
C GLY A 99 3.05 5.80 -2.35
N ASP A 100 3.95 6.18 -1.44
CA ASP A 100 4.32 5.33 -0.29
C ASP A 100 3.16 5.08 0.67
N VAL A 101 2.32 6.10 0.88
CA VAL A 101 1.11 6.00 1.71
C VAL A 101 0.09 5.09 1.03
N LEU A 102 -0.14 5.26 -0.28
CA LEU A 102 -1.06 4.43 -1.05
C LEU A 102 -0.60 2.97 -1.04
N PHE A 103 0.69 2.70 -1.27
CA PHE A 103 1.25 1.35 -1.29
C PHE A 103 1.10 0.66 0.07
N ALA A 104 1.51 1.31 1.16
CA ALA A 104 1.38 0.74 2.50
C ALA A 104 -0.08 0.48 2.87
N ALA A 105 -0.98 1.42 2.57
CA ALA A 105 -2.40 1.27 2.88
C ALA A 105 -3.06 0.17 2.03
N ALA A 106 -2.70 0.05 0.76
CA ALA A 106 -3.18 -1.02 -0.12
C ALA A 106 -2.71 -2.40 0.36
N LYS A 107 -1.47 -2.51 0.87
CA LYS A 107 -0.96 -3.73 1.48
C LYS A 107 -1.76 -4.15 2.72
N GLU A 108 -2.07 -3.23 3.63
CA GLU A 108 -2.91 -3.55 4.80
C GLU A 108 -4.32 -4.00 4.38
N VAL A 109 -4.91 -3.39 3.34
CA VAL A 109 -6.21 -3.83 2.80
C VAL A 109 -6.13 -5.23 2.20
N PHE A 110 -5.05 -5.54 1.47
CA PHE A 110 -4.83 -6.88 0.91
C PHE A 110 -4.69 -7.94 2.01
N GLU A 111 -3.89 -7.67 3.04
CA GLU A 111 -3.68 -8.57 4.18
C GLU A 111 -4.99 -8.82 4.96
N ASP A 112 -5.79 -7.77 5.19
CA ASP A 112 -7.08 -7.89 5.86
C ASP A 112 -8.10 -8.69 5.02
N LEU A 113 -8.09 -8.54 3.70
CA LEU A 113 -8.92 -9.36 2.81
C LEU A 113 -8.49 -10.83 2.78
N ALA A 114 -7.19 -11.13 2.89
CA ALA A 114 -6.69 -12.49 3.05
C ALA A 114 -7.16 -13.11 4.39
N GLU A 115 -7.12 -12.33 5.47
CA GLU A 115 -7.65 -12.73 6.77
C GLU A 115 -9.18 -12.92 6.74
N LEU A 116 -9.91 -12.05 6.04
CA LEU A 116 -11.35 -12.20 5.82
C LEU A 116 -11.67 -13.50 5.06
N SER A 117 -10.89 -13.84 4.03
CA SER A 117 -11.01 -15.11 3.31
C SER A 117 -10.89 -16.30 4.26
N ARG A 118 -9.92 -16.27 5.17
CA ARG A 118 -9.73 -17.30 6.20
C ARG A 118 -10.92 -17.40 7.15
N VAL A 119 -11.36 -16.27 7.72
CA VAL A 119 -12.50 -16.21 8.65
C VAL A 119 -13.80 -16.67 8.00
N ALA A 120 -13.98 -16.36 6.71
CA ALA A 120 -15.13 -16.79 5.92
C ALA A 120 -15.06 -18.25 5.44
N ASN A 121 -13.96 -18.98 5.72
CA ASN A 121 -13.68 -20.33 5.24
C ASN A 121 -13.64 -20.45 3.70
N VAL A 122 -13.13 -19.41 3.01
CA VAL A 122 -12.92 -19.42 1.56
C VAL A 122 -11.57 -20.06 1.23
N PHE A 123 -10.48 -19.49 1.74
CA PHE A 123 -9.11 -20.00 1.60
C PHE A 123 -8.24 -19.48 2.76
N ASP A 124 -7.37 -20.33 3.32
CA ASP A 124 -6.47 -19.98 4.42
C ASP A 124 -5.04 -19.77 3.90
N TYR A 125 -4.72 -18.52 3.57
CA TYR A 125 -3.40 -18.11 3.08
C TYR A 125 -2.28 -18.21 4.14
N SER A 126 -2.61 -18.36 5.42
CA SER A 126 -1.59 -18.55 6.45
C SER A 126 -0.86 -19.89 6.34
N GLN A 127 -1.41 -20.83 5.56
CA GLN A 127 -0.86 -22.16 5.33
C GLN A 127 -0.15 -22.28 3.97
N ASP A 128 -0.20 -21.24 3.13
CA ASP A 128 0.31 -21.25 1.76
C ASP A 128 0.81 -19.85 1.39
N GLU A 129 2.07 -19.58 1.75
CA GLU A 129 2.75 -18.28 1.53
C GLU A 129 2.92 -17.98 0.03
N ASP A 130 3.28 -18.98 -0.76
CA ASP A 130 3.40 -18.87 -2.22
C ASP A 130 2.06 -18.44 -2.86
N ALA A 131 0.93 -18.95 -2.36
CA ALA A 131 -0.39 -18.54 -2.82
C ALA A 131 -0.73 -17.08 -2.45
N LEU A 132 -0.32 -16.63 -1.27
CA LEU A 132 -0.54 -15.25 -0.82
C LEU A 132 0.29 -14.28 -1.67
N GLU A 133 1.56 -14.58 -1.88
CA GLU A 133 2.46 -13.82 -2.73
C GLU A 133 1.97 -13.77 -4.19
N GLY A 134 1.58 -14.93 -4.74
CA GLY A 134 1.00 -15.01 -6.08
C GLY A 134 -0.27 -14.15 -6.23
N ALA A 135 -1.14 -14.13 -5.21
CA ALA A 135 -2.31 -13.25 -5.19
C ALA A 135 -1.93 -11.77 -5.10
N TYR A 136 -0.87 -11.42 -4.36
CA TYR A 136 -0.39 -10.05 -4.24
C TYR A 136 0.10 -9.50 -5.58
N PHE A 137 0.93 -10.24 -6.31
CA PHE A 137 1.40 -9.84 -7.63
C PHE A 137 0.26 -9.70 -8.64
N ARG A 138 -0.72 -10.61 -8.62
CA ARG A 138 -1.94 -10.47 -9.43
C ARG A 138 -2.73 -9.22 -9.06
N ALA A 139 -2.78 -8.85 -7.78
CA ALA A 139 -3.47 -7.63 -7.33
C ALA A 139 -2.83 -6.38 -7.92
N LEU A 140 -1.49 -6.32 -7.93
CA LEU A 140 -0.73 -5.24 -8.55
C LEU A 140 -0.99 -5.17 -10.07
N ASP A 141 -1.07 -6.31 -10.75
CA ASP A 141 -1.38 -6.35 -12.18
C ASP A 141 -2.80 -5.85 -12.46
N HIS A 142 -3.81 -6.30 -11.71
CA HIS A 142 -5.18 -5.78 -11.82
C HIS A 142 -5.25 -4.27 -11.57
N PHE A 143 -4.54 -3.78 -10.54
CA PHE A 143 -4.47 -2.35 -10.23
C PHE A 143 -3.89 -1.58 -11.41
N ARG A 144 -2.76 -2.04 -11.96
CA ARG A 144 -2.10 -1.44 -13.12
C ARG A 144 -3.01 -1.44 -14.35
N MET A 145 -3.59 -2.58 -14.70
CA MET A 145 -4.45 -2.71 -15.89
C MET A 145 -5.65 -1.74 -15.86
N GLU A 146 -6.29 -1.59 -14.70
CA GLU A 146 -7.41 -0.67 -14.54
C GLU A 146 -6.96 0.80 -14.63
N MET A 147 -5.81 1.15 -14.04
CA MET A 147 -5.24 2.50 -14.08
C MET A 147 -4.70 2.88 -15.46
N GLU A 148 -4.16 1.91 -16.22
CA GLU A 148 -3.81 2.10 -17.63
C GLU A 148 -5.08 2.31 -18.46
N GLY A 149 -6.12 1.54 -18.18
CA GLY A 149 -7.41 1.59 -18.88
C GLY A 149 -8.12 2.94 -18.74
N ASP A 150 -7.98 3.63 -17.61
CA ASP A 150 -8.55 4.97 -17.38
C ASP A 150 -7.60 6.13 -17.71
N GLY A 151 -6.35 5.83 -18.10
CA GLY A 151 -5.33 6.80 -18.49
C GLY A 151 -4.69 7.55 -17.32
N SER A 152 -4.87 7.07 -16.08
CA SER A 152 -4.24 7.67 -14.89
C SER A 152 -2.74 7.38 -14.78
N ILE A 153 -2.25 6.32 -15.44
CA ILE A 153 -0.82 5.99 -15.50
C ILE A 153 -0.35 5.80 -16.94
N ASP A 154 0.92 6.13 -17.17
CA ASP A 154 1.60 5.82 -18.42
C ASP A 154 1.98 4.33 -18.46
N ARG A 155 1.59 3.65 -19.53
CA ARG A 155 1.79 2.20 -19.70
C ARG A 155 3.26 1.81 -19.76
N GLU A 156 4.11 2.64 -20.36
CA GLU A 156 5.53 2.32 -20.50
C GLU A 156 6.25 2.41 -19.14
N SER A 157 5.95 3.47 -18.37
CA SER A 157 6.45 3.61 -17.00
C SER A 157 5.97 2.47 -16.10
N ALA A 158 4.69 2.14 -16.13
CA ALA A 158 4.13 1.11 -15.26
C ALA A 158 4.69 -0.29 -15.56
N GLN A 159 4.95 -0.59 -16.83
CA GLN A 159 5.60 -1.85 -17.22
C GLN A 159 7.06 -1.91 -16.76
N ALA A 160 7.79 -0.80 -16.79
CA ALA A 160 9.16 -0.73 -16.29
C ALA A 160 9.22 -1.00 -14.79
N ASP A 161 8.33 -0.37 -14.01
CA ASP A 161 8.25 -0.56 -12.55
C ASP A 161 7.94 -2.03 -12.19
N LEU A 162 7.02 -2.67 -12.92
CA LEU A 162 6.69 -4.08 -12.70
C LEU A 162 7.87 -5.01 -13.04
N ASN A 163 8.59 -4.74 -14.13
CA ASN A 163 9.77 -5.52 -14.49
C ASN A 163 10.86 -5.38 -13.42
N THR A 164 11.00 -4.21 -12.79
CA THR A 164 11.91 -4.01 -11.65
C THR A 164 11.47 -4.84 -10.45
N LEU A 165 10.19 -4.86 -10.10
CA LEU A 165 9.67 -5.68 -9.01
C LEU A 165 9.90 -7.18 -9.25
N GLN A 166 9.66 -7.66 -10.47
CA GLN A 166 9.92 -9.06 -10.85
C GLN A 166 11.41 -9.41 -10.75
N GLN A 167 12.31 -8.51 -11.17
CA GLN A 167 13.75 -8.74 -11.04
C GLN A 167 14.20 -8.77 -9.57
N MET A 168 13.62 -7.93 -8.70
CA MET A 168 13.90 -7.96 -7.27
C MET A 168 13.43 -9.27 -6.62
N ASP A 169 12.31 -9.82 -7.09
CA ASP A 169 11.80 -11.12 -6.65
C ASP A 169 12.72 -12.27 -7.08
N GLU A 170 13.09 -12.32 -8.37
CA GLU A 170 14.04 -13.32 -8.90
C GLU A 170 15.40 -13.28 -8.20
N ALA A 171 15.81 -12.11 -7.71
CA ALA A 171 17.04 -11.90 -6.95
C ALA A 171 16.92 -12.22 -5.45
N GLY A 172 15.71 -12.48 -4.93
CA GLY A 172 15.43 -12.65 -3.49
C GLY A 172 15.57 -11.35 -2.69
N GLU A 173 15.63 -10.20 -3.35
CA GLU A 173 15.73 -8.88 -2.72
C GLU A 173 14.37 -8.37 -2.23
N LEU A 174 13.29 -8.88 -2.82
CA LEU A 174 11.92 -8.50 -2.47
C LEU A 174 11.58 -8.84 -1.01
N GLU A 175 12.02 -9.99 -0.52
CA GLU A 175 11.83 -10.37 0.89
C GLU A 175 12.53 -9.37 1.83
N GLY A 176 13.73 -8.93 1.46
CA GLY A 176 14.47 -7.89 2.19
C GLY A 176 13.75 -6.54 2.17
N TYR A 177 13.16 -6.19 1.02
CA TYR A 177 12.35 -4.99 0.88
C TYR A 177 11.09 -5.05 1.73
N PHE A 178 10.33 -6.15 1.70
CA PHE A 178 9.14 -6.35 2.53
C PHE A 178 9.48 -6.40 4.01
N ARG A 179 10.59 -7.02 4.39
CA ARG A 179 11.06 -7.02 5.78
C ARG A 179 11.40 -5.61 6.24
N GLN A 180 12.11 -4.82 5.42
CA GLN A 180 12.33 -3.40 5.72
C GLN A 180 11.03 -2.62 5.82
N LEU A 181 10.06 -2.88 4.94
CA LEU A 181 8.76 -2.22 4.98
C LEU A 181 7.98 -2.59 6.25
N ALA A 182 7.99 -3.85 6.65
CA ALA A 182 7.37 -4.33 7.87
C ALA A 182 8.06 -3.80 9.13
N GLU A 183 9.40 -3.69 9.12
CA GLU A 183 10.17 -3.04 10.18
C GLU A 183 9.84 -1.54 10.24
N ARG A 184 9.65 -0.86 9.09
CA ARG A 184 9.19 0.53 9.01
C ARG A 184 7.80 0.71 9.62
N ASP A 185 6.88 -0.19 9.29
CA ASP A 185 5.48 -0.10 9.76
C ASP A 185 5.35 -0.48 11.25
N GLY A 186 6.08 -1.50 11.70
CA GLY A 186 6.14 -1.92 13.10
C GLY A 186 6.80 -0.89 14.01
N ALA A 187 7.88 -0.24 13.54
CA ALA A 187 8.53 0.85 14.27
C ALA A 187 7.62 2.08 14.42
N ASN A 188 6.74 2.35 13.44
CA ASN A 188 5.74 3.42 13.55
C ASN A 188 4.57 3.04 14.46
N ARG A 189 4.14 1.77 14.50
CA ARG A 189 3.05 1.30 15.38
C ARG A 189 3.43 1.25 16.87
N ALA A 190 4.72 1.10 17.18
CA ALA A 190 5.23 0.95 18.55
C ALA A 190 5.54 2.28 19.27
N ALA A 191 5.31 3.44 18.66
CA ALA A 191 5.36 4.70 19.39
C ALA A 191 4.21 4.71 20.42
N PRO A 192 4.51 4.75 21.74
CA PRO A 192 3.45 4.85 22.73
C PRO A 192 2.67 6.12 22.44
N VAL A 193 1.38 5.98 22.17
CA VAL A 193 0.42 7.08 22.17
C VAL A 193 0.64 7.79 23.49
N GLY A 194 1.28 8.96 23.41
CA GLY A 194 1.71 9.70 24.58
C GLY A 194 0.54 9.82 25.54
N GLU A 195 0.82 9.55 26.81
CA GLU A 195 -0.12 9.73 27.91
C GLU A 195 -0.98 10.96 27.67
N GLU A 196 -2.27 10.70 27.53
CA GLU A 196 -3.37 11.64 27.48
C GLU A 196 -3.09 12.77 28.49
N GLU A 197 -2.60 13.91 27.98
CA GLU A 197 -2.38 15.11 28.75
C GLU A 197 -3.73 15.50 29.36
N ALA A 198 -3.84 15.24 30.66
CA ALA A 198 -5.08 15.34 31.41
C ALA A 198 -5.81 16.64 31.08
N ALA A 199 -6.98 16.51 30.45
CA ALA A 199 -7.82 17.62 30.07
C ALA A 199 -7.98 18.60 31.25
N PRO A 200 -7.80 19.93 31.03
CA PRO A 200 -7.94 20.91 32.09
C PRO A 200 -9.38 20.84 32.64
N LYS A 201 -9.49 20.48 33.92
CA LYS A 201 -10.76 20.44 34.66
C LYS A 201 -11.50 21.77 34.46
N LYS A 202 -12.60 21.74 33.70
CA LYS A 202 -13.51 22.88 33.58
C LYS A 202 -13.96 23.30 34.99
N PRO A 203 -13.85 24.58 35.37
CA PRO A 203 -14.32 25.06 36.66
C PRO A 203 -15.84 24.90 36.76
N ALA A 204 -16.29 24.35 37.89
CA ALA A 204 -17.70 24.07 38.15
C ALA A 204 -18.56 25.36 38.04
N PRO A 205 -19.80 25.26 37.51
CA PRO A 205 -20.70 26.40 37.44
C PRO A 205 -21.12 26.82 38.86
N LYS A 206 -20.85 28.08 39.20
CA LYS A 206 -21.36 28.71 40.42
C LYS A 206 -22.89 28.71 40.37
N ARG A 207 -23.53 27.99 41.29
CA ARG A 207 -24.98 28.03 41.51
C ARG A 207 -25.33 29.39 42.10
N THR A 208 -25.70 30.33 41.24
CA THR A 208 -26.29 31.60 41.66
C THR A 208 -27.67 31.30 42.25
N GLY A 209 -27.78 31.44 43.57
CA GLY A 209 -29.02 31.27 44.30
C GLY A 209 -30.06 32.31 43.87
N LEU A 210 -31.22 31.82 43.43
CA LEU A 210 -32.43 32.63 43.30
C LEU A 210 -33.21 32.53 44.61
N MET A 211 -33.22 33.62 45.38
CA MET A 211 -34.16 33.85 46.47
C MET A 211 -35.52 34.27 45.88
N PRO A 212 -36.64 33.63 46.23
CA PRO A 212 -37.94 34.27 46.09
C PRO A 212 -38.16 35.19 47.30
N GLN A 213 -37.99 36.49 47.10
CA GLN A 213 -38.62 37.48 47.98
C GLN A 213 -40.12 37.45 47.70
N GLY A 214 -40.89 37.11 48.73
CA GLY A 214 -42.34 37.20 48.69
C GLY A 214 -42.80 38.64 48.49
N ALA A 215 -43.97 38.81 47.89
CA ALA A 215 -44.76 40.02 48.05
C ALA A 215 -46.25 39.74 47.79
N LYS A 216 -47.00 39.88 48.89
CA LYS A 216 -48.43 40.21 49.04
C LYS A 216 -49.48 39.14 48.74
#